data_AF-A0A2T7PA78-F1
#
_entry.id   AF-A0A2T7PA78-F1
#
_cell.length_a   1.000
_cell.length_b   1.000
_cell.length_c   1.000
_cell.angle_alpha   90.00
_cell.angle_beta   90.00
_cell.angle_gamma   90.00
#
_symmetry.space_group_name_H-M   'P 1'
#
loop_
_entity.id
_entity.type
_entity.pdbx_description
1 polymer ?
#
loop_
_entity_poly.entity_id
_entity_poly.type
_entity_poly.pdbx_seq_one_letter_code
_entity_poly.pdbx_strand_id
1 'polypeptide(L)'
;MDAATLRKDRTMYSHSLTVMYSFASLVDNLDDADQLALLVQKIAHNHVARDVGFKYFEQLAAMFPKFLDARAGSNATPFIKQSWSKLLGVMNSLVKAEEERQKNT
;
A
#
# COMPACT_ATOMS: atom_id res chain seq x y z
N MET A 1 14.37 15.95 6.69
CA MET A 1 13.72 15.49 7.93
C MET A 1 14.22 14.09 8.24
N ASP A 2 14.72 13.82 9.44
CA ASP A 2 15.21 12.48 9.80
C ASP A 2 14.09 11.56 10.30
N ALA A 3 14.38 10.26 10.40
CA ALA A 3 13.40 9.26 10.84
C ALA A 3 12.91 9.48 12.28
N ALA A 4 13.75 10.05 13.16
CA ALA A 4 13.38 10.30 14.55
C ALA A 4 12.35 11.43 14.66
N THR A 5 12.49 12.45 13.82
CA THR A 5 11.57 13.58 13.70
C THR A 5 10.24 13.11 13.09
N LEU A 6 10.27 12.29 12.02
CA LEU A 6 9.07 11.74 11.37
C LEU A 6 8.20 10.92 12.33
N ARG A 7 8.81 10.17 13.26
CA ARG A 7 8.08 9.39 14.27
C ARG A 7 7.24 10.24 15.23
N LYS A 8 7.61 11.50 15.45
CA LYS A 8 6.91 12.43 16.35
C LYS A 8 5.90 13.32 15.61
N ASP A 9 5.91 13.26 14.28
CA ASP A 9 5.01 14.06 13.46
C ASP A 9 3.58 13.50 13.51
N ARG A 10 2.62 14.33 13.96
CA ARG A 10 1.21 13.92 14.15
C ARG A 10 0.51 13.62 12.83
N THR A 11 0.89 14.30 11.76
CA THR A 11 0.31 14.11 10.43
C THR A 11 0.76 12.76 9.87
N MET A 12 2.05 12.44 9.98
CA MET A 12 2.61 11.14 9.61
C MET A 12 2.01 10.01 10.43
N TYR A 13 1.87 10.20 11.75
CA TYR A 13 1.19 9.21 12.59
C TYR A 13 -0.24 8.94 12.11
N SER A 14 -1.04 9.99 11.92
CA SER A 14 -2.44 9.86 11.46
C SER A 14 -2.54 9.21 10.07
N HIS A 15 -1.62 9.56 9.16
CA HIS A 15 -1.56 8.94 7.84
C HIS A 15 -1.20 7.46 7.94
N SER A 16 -0.18 7.09 8.74
CA SER A 16 0.21 5.68 8.92
C SER A 16 -0.90 4.82 9.50
N LEU A 17 -1.70 5.37 10.43
CA LEU A 17 -2.89 4.67 10.95
C LEU A 17 -3.92 4.44 9.85
N THR A 18 -4.17 5.43 9.01
CA THR A 18 -5.07 5.33 7.85
C THR A 18 -4.58 4.29 6.83
N VAL A 19 -3.27 4.21 6.60
CA VAL A 19 -2.66 3.16 5.76
C VAL A 19 -2.94 1.77 6.33
N MET A 20 -2.77 1.56 7.64
CA MET A 20 -3.03 0.26 8.26
C MET A 20 -4.51 -0.13 8.19
N TYR A 21 -5.44 0.81 8.40
CA TYR A 21 -6.87 0.55 8.20
C TYR A 21 -7.20 0.26 6.73
N SER A 22 -6.52 0.91 5.80
CA SER A 22 -6.69 0.63 4.37
C SER A 22 -6.24 -0.80 4.06
N PHE A 23 -5.08 -1.25 4.58
CA PHE A 23 -4.65 -2.64 4.43
C PHE A 23 -5.61 -3.64 5.05
N ALA A 24 -6.17 -3.36 6.22
CA ALA A 24 -7.20 -4.22 6.82
C ALA A 24 -8.40 -4.36 5.88
N SER A 25 -8.91 -3.23 5.35
CA SER A 25 -10.00 -3.25 4.38
C SER A 25 -9.66 -4.01 3.10
N LEU A 26 -8.43 -3.91 2.58
CA LEU A 26 -8.02 -4.69 1.40
C LEU A 26 -7.98 -6.19 1.72
N VAL A 27 -7.50 -6.59 2.90
CA VAL A 27 -7.46 -7.99 3.34
C VAL A 27 -8.88 -8.54 3.51
N ASP A 28 -9.79 -7.78 4.11
CA ASP A 28 -11.18 -8.18 4.34
C ASP A 28 -11.96 -8.38 3.02
N ASN A 29 -11.47 -7.85 1.90
CA ASN A 29 -12.11 -7.93 0.58
C ASN A 29 -11.30 -8.78 -0.42
N LEU A 30 -10.39 -9.64 0.04
CA LEU A 30 -9.59 -10.49 -0.87
C LEU A 30 -10.43 -11.44 -1.73
N ASP A 31 -11.59 -11.86 -1.22
CA ASP A 31 -12.49 -12.79 -1.91
C ASP A 31 -13.49 -12.06 -2.85
N ASP A 32 -13.53 -10.73 -2.81
CA ASP A 32 -14.35 -9.89 -3.68
C ASP A 32 -13.44 -9.02 -4.56
N ALA A 33 -13.09 -9.55 -5.74
CA ALA A 33 -12.15 -8.91 -6.65
C ALA A 33 -12.63 -7.53 -7.14
N ASP A 34 -13.94 -7.35 -7.34
CA ASP A 34 -14.52 -6.09 -7.82
C ASP A 34 -14.43 -5.03 -6.72
N GLN A 35 -14.82 -5.39 -5.49
CA GLN A 35 -14.73 -4.47 -4.36
C GLN A 35 -13.28 -4.14 -4.02
N LEU A 36 -12.36 -5.12 -4.07
CA LEU A 36 -10.93 -4.89 -3.90
C LEU A 36 -10.40 -3.89 -4.93
N ALA A 37 -10.76 -4.05 -6.20
CA ALA A 37 -10.33 -3.17 -7.27
C ALA A 37 -10.85 -1.74 -7.07
N LEU A 38 -12.12 -1.57 -6.70
CA LEU A 38 -12.71 -0.26 -6.41
C LEU A 38 -12.03 0.45 -5.24
N LEU A 39 -11.71 -0.28 -4.16
CA LEU A 39 -10.98 0.26 -3.01
C LEU A 39 -9.59 0.75 -3.41
N VAL A 40 -8.84 -0.06 -4.15
CA VAL A 40 -7.50 0.33 -4.63
C VAL A 40 -7.58 1.50 -5.61
N GLN A 41 -8.53 1.51 -6.54
CA GLN A 41 -8.70 2.62 -7.48
C GLN A 41 -8.98 3.94 -6.75
N LYS A 42 -9.81 3.93 -5.71
CA LYS A 42 -10.03 5.11 -4.86
C LYS A 42 -8.75 5.58 -4.18
N ILE A 43 -7.93 4.65 -3.66
CA ILE A 43 -6.64 4.99 -3.06
C ILE A 43 -5.71 5.59 -4.13
N ALA A 44 -5.59 4.93 -5.28
CA ALA A 44 -4.75 5.37 -6.39
C ALA A 44 -5.13 6.76 -6.87
N HIS A 45 -6.42 7.00 -7.15
CA HIS A 45 -6.92 8.26 -7.66
C HIS A 45 -6.52 9.44 -6.77
N ASN A 46 -6.70 9.29 -5.46
CA ASN A 46 -6.39 10.32 -4.47
C ASN A 46 -4.88 10.57 -4.29
N HIS A 47 -4.04 9.55 -4.50
CA HIS A 47 -2.60 9.68 -4.36
C HIS A 47 -1.95 10.23 -5.63
N VAL A 48 -2.36 9.73 -6.80
CA VAL A 48 -1.87 10.22 -8.09
C VAL A 48 -2.18 11.70 -8.27
N ALA A 49 -3.37 12.16 -7.88
CA ALA A 49 -3.75 13.57 -7.90
C ALA A 49 -2.89 14.49 -7.00
N ARG A 50 -2.02 13.90 -6.15
CA ARG A 50 -1.06 14.59 -5.27
C ARG A 50 0.39 14.28 -5.64
N ASP A 51 0.63 13.87 -6.88
CA ASP A 51 1.93 13.46 -7.42
C ASP A 51 2.57 12.25 -6.69
N VAL A 52 1.75 11.44 -6.01
CA VAL A 52 2.17 10.18 -5.38
C VAL A 52 1.71 9.00 -6.24
N GLY A 53 2.48 8.72 -7.30
CA GLY A 53 2.21 7.65 -8.26
C GLY A 53 2.89 6.31 -7.97
N PHE A 54 2.89 5.42 -8.97
CA PHE A 54 3.38 4.04 -8.94
C PHE A 54 4.72 3.87 -8.25
N LYS A 55 5.69 4.76 -8.53
CA LYS A 55 7.05 4.71 -7.96
C LYS A 55 7.05 4.60 -6.43
N TYR A 56 6.16 5.31 -5.75
CA TYR A 56 6.12 5.30 -4.27
C TYR A 56 5.43 4.05 -3.72
N PHE A 57 4.39 3.57 -4.40
CA PHE A 57 3.72 2.32 -4.04
C PHE A 57 4.62 1.09 -4.27
N GLU A 58 5.44 1.11 -5.33
CA GLU A 58 6.47 0.09 -5.57
C GLU A 58 7.50 0.04 -4.43
N GLN A 59 7.95 1.20 -3.94
CA GLN A 59 8.85 1.26 -2.78
C GLN A 59 8.21 0.69 -1.51
N LEU A 60 6.92 1.00 -1.26
CA LEU A 60 6.16 0.42 -0.16
C LEU A 60 6.08 -1.11 -0.29
N ALA A 61 5.77 -1.61 -1.48
CA ALA A 61 5.70 -3.04 -1.75
C ALA A 61 7.05 -3.75 -1.51
N ALA A 62 8.14 -3.15 -1.96
CA ALA A 62 9.48 -3.70 -1.80
C ALA A 62 9.95 -3.76 -0.33
N MET A 63 9.50 -2.83 0.52
CA MET A 63 9.85 -2.84 1.95
C MET A 63 8.96 -3.74 2.80
N PHE A 64 7.77 -4.10 2.31
CA PHE A 64 6.75 -4.82 3.10
C PHE A 64 7.22 -6.19 3.64
N PRO A 65 7.98 -7.01 2.89
CA PRO A 65 8.53 -8.26 3.44
C PRO A 65 9.42 -8.06 4.67
N LYS A 66 10.27 -7.02 4.65
CA LYS A 66 11.12 -6.67 5.81
C LYS A 66 10.29 -6.17 6.99
N PHE A 67 9.21 -5.44 6.71
CA PHE A 67 8.26 -5.04 7.75
C PHE A 67 7.59 -6.24 8.42
N LEU A 68 7.19 -7.25 7.63
CA LEU A 68 6.64 -8.51 8.17
C LEU A 68 7.66 -9.25 9.02
N ASP A 69 8.91 -9.37 8.57
CA ASP A 69 9.98 -10.00 9.36
C ASP A 69 10.14 -9.29 10.73
N ALA A 70 10.11 -7.95 10.74
CA ALA A 70 10.25 -7.17 11.96
C ALA A 70 9.03 -7.25 12.91
N ARG A 71 7.82 -7.50 12.38
CA ARG A 71 6.57 -7.49 13.17
C ARG A 71 6.06 -8.86 13.57
N ALA A 72 6.23 -9.85 12.71
CA ALA A 72 5.71 -11.20 12.89
C ALA A 72 6.82 -12.24 13.17
N GLY A 73 8.09 -11.89 13.00
CA GLY A 73 9.22 -12.77 13.32
C GLY A 73 9.13 -14.11 12.56
N SER A 74 9.19 -15.22 13.28
CA SER A 74 9.08 -16.57 12.70
C SER A 74 7.75 -16.84 11.98
N ASN A 75 6.69 -16.08 12.29
CA ASN A 75 5.39 -16.20 11.60
C ASN A 75 5.41 -15.55 10.21
N ALA A 76 6.41 -14.72 9.88
CA ALA A 76 6.62 -14.16 8.54
C ALA A 76 7.23 -15.20 7.59
N THR A 77 6.56 -16.34 7.44
CA THR A 77 7.04 -17.43 6.58
C THR A 77 7.16 -16.97 5.13
N PRO A 78 7.95 -17.67 4.29
CA PRO A 78 8.02 -17.36 2.86
C PRO A 78 6.65 -17.32 2.18
N PHE A 79 5.74 -18.21 2.58
CA PHE A 79 4.37 -18.24 2.08
C PHE A 79 3.58 -16.97 2.44
N ILE A 80 3.66 -16.51 3.69
CA ILE A 80 3.00 -15.28 4.12
C ILE A 80 3.56 -14.07 3.37
N LYS A 81 4.89 -13.96 3.25
CA LYS A 81 5.53 -12.87 2.51
C LYS A 81 5.14 -12.87 1.04
N GLN A 82 5.11 -14.04 0.40
CA GLN A 82 4.66 -14.17 -0.99
C GLN A 82 3.20 -13.78 -1.17
N SER A 83 2.33 -14.14 -0.21
CA SER A 83 0.90 -13.79 -0.25
C SER A 83 0.70 -12.28 -0.19
N TRP A 84 1.41 -11.58 0.71
CA TRP A 84 1.40 -10.12 0.75
C TRP A 84 1.96 -9.49 -0.53
N SER A 85 3.05 -10.02 -1.08
CA SER A 85 3.60 -9.53 -2.36
C SER A 85 2.60 -9.64 -3.51
N LYS A 86 1.73 -10.66 -3.53
CA LYS A 86 0.66 -10.77 -4.53
C LYS A 86 -0.39 -9.66 -4.39
N LEU A 87 -0.89 -9.42 -3.17
CA LEU A 87 -1.84 -8.33 -2.91
C LEU A 87 -1.25 -6.97 -3.29
N LEU A 88 -0.01 -6.71 -2.88
CA LEU A 88 0.68 -5.45 -3.20
C LEU A 88 1.00 -5.34 -4.70
N GLY A 89 1.20 -6.46 -5.38
CA GLY A 89 1.32 -6.51 -6.84
C GLY A 89 0.04 -6.05 -7.55
N VAL A 90 -1.12 -6.57 -7.13
CA VAL A 90 -2.43 -6.12 -7.63
C VAL A 90 -2.61 -4.62 -7.37
N MET A 91 -2.30 -4.16 -6.16
CA MET A 91 -2.35 -2.75 -5.80
C MET A 91 -1.50 -1.89 -6.75
N ASN A 92 -0.24 -2.27 -6.97
CA ASN A 92 0.67 -1.56 -7.85
C ASN A 92 0.20 -1.52 -9.31
N SER A 93 -0.37 -2.61 -9.82
CA SER A 93 -0.93 -2.65 -11.18
C SER A 93 -2.06 -1.64 -11.36
N LEU A 94 -2.96 -1.54 -10.39
CA LEU A 94 -4.08 -0.58 -10.43
C LEU A 94 -3.62 0.87 -10.25
N VAL A 95 -2.65 1.12 -9.37
CA VAL A 95 -2.06 2.45 -9.21
C VAL A 95 -1.38 2.91 -10.50
N LYS A 96 -0.64 2.01 -11.17
CA LYS A 96 0.01 2.31 -12.44
C LYS A 96 -1.00 2.67 -13.53
N ALA A 97 -2.06 1.88 -13.67
CA ALA A 97 -3.12 2.14 -14.64
C ALA A 97 -3.81 3.50 -14.39
N GLU A 98 -4.06 3.83 -13.12
CA GLU A 98 -4.65 5.11 -12.75
C GLU A 98 -3.72 6.30 -13.02
N GLU A 99 -2.42 6.15 -12.76
CA GLU A 99 -1.42 7.16 -13.07
C GLU A 99 -1.34 7.43 -14.59
N GLU A 100 -1.34 6.38 -15.40
CA GLU A 100 -1.40 6.49 -16.86
C GLU A 100 -2.69 7.17 -17.33
N ARG A 101 -3.82 6.87 -16.70
CA ARG A 101 -5.12 7.49 -17.02
C ARG A 101 -5.13 8.99 -16.73
N GLN A 102 -4.65 9.41 -15.56
CA GLN A 102 -4.64 10.83 -15.17
C GLN A 102 -3.66 11.66 -16.01
N LYS A 103 -2.56 11.08 -16.49
CA LYS A 103 -1.61 11.77 -17.39
C LYS A 103 -2.17 12.03 -18.80
N ASN A 104 -3.20 11.28 -19.19
CA ASN A 104 -3.83 11.37 -20.51
C ASN A 104 -5.14 12.19 -20.50
N THR A 105 -5.47 12.84 -19.38
CA THR A 105 -6.65 13.70 -19.20
C THR A 105 -6.22 15.16 -19.14
#